data_AF-A0A0B7FIA4-F1
#
_entry.id   AF-A0A0B7FIA4-F1
#
_cell.length_a   1.000
_cell.length_b   1.000
_cell.length_c   1.000
_cell.angle_alpha   90.00
_cell.angle_beta   90.00
_cell.angle_gamma   90.00
#
_symmetry.space_group_name_H-M   'P 1'
#
loop_
_entity.id
_entity.type
_entity.pdbx_description
1 polymer ?
#
loop_
_entity_poly.entity_id
_entity_poly.type
_entity_poly.pdbx_seq_one_letter_code
_entity_poly.pdbx_strand_id
1 'polypeptide(L)'
;MDKFVKNLVIDGNERSILDKLGSVVQRSGARFLTTPPSSPTIDRKNAMRILDSMLEVFSVRTVTQSMAICFQSLDDAAPIFRRACTEPPGSPIDLTSILFNPNLNLRHFVTTDIITTVIAGLPTHFDYQVSFSLELCEQMYQLQDEIGLQWLHGFPDQFVMLIAWINSLRETPGAGEDAKLIEWIEKAIPQIKFDNSRTSDPLLLIGRIVVQECWRCAVHIFLYMALCKANACDRRVVHAQKGFMRLMQGIVPARSPDAFLFTPIVLAGFAAVEEQDRNIIRQRILGVRECAVPGTVGNDFLLMLEDVWARTRNEQRIAVWSDLRIATFRVTGR
;
A
#
# COMPACT_ATOMS: atom_id res chain seq x y z
N MET A 1 -31.74 0.88 -14.73
CA MET A 1 -30.89 -0.30 -14.47
C MET A 1 -30.56 -0.30 -12.98
N ASP A 2 -31.59 -0.49 -12.15
CA ASP A 2 -31.62 -0.05 -10.75
C ASP A 2 -31.83 -1.25 -9.81
N LYS A 3 -31.04 -2.31 -10.05
CA LYS A 3 -31.14 -3.62 -9.36
C LYS A 3 -29.79 -4.16 -8.89
N PHE A 4 -28.79 -3.31 -8.69
CA PHE A 4 -27.58 -3.70 -7.98
C PHE A 4 -27.68 -3.28 -6.51
N VAL A 5 -28.12 -4.27 -5.72
CA VAL A 5 -28.01 -4.48 -4.28
C VAL A 5 -27.59 -3.25 -3.45
N LYS A 6 -28.59 -2.53 -2.93
CA LYS A 6 -28.39 -1.43 -1.97
C LYS A 6 -27.84 -1.87 -0.60
N ASN A 7 -27.75 -3.17 -0.28
CA ASN A 7 -27.28 -3.67 1.02
C ASN A 7 -26.42 -4.95 0.92
N LEU A 8 -25.20 -4.88 0.38
CA LEU A 8 -24.13 -5.91 0.57
C LEU A 8 -23.38 -5.72 1.91
N VAL A 9 -24.11 -5.62 3.03
CA VAL A 9 -23.44 -5.67 4.34
C VAL A 9 -23.15 -7.13 4.58
N ILE A 10 -21.87 -7.51 4.70
CA ILE A 10 -21.49 -8.87 5.06
C ILE A 10 -22.04 -9.15 6.45
N ASP A 11 -23.05 -10.01 6.52
CA ASP A 11 -23.71 -10.41 7.74
C ASP A 11 -22.84 -11.41 8.53
N GLY A 12 -23.35 -11.85 9.68
CA GLY A 12 -22.60 -12.77 10.53
C GLY A 12 -22.28 -14.12 9.88
N ASN A 13 -23.12 -14.59 8.96
CA ASN A 13 -22.94 -15.86 8.27
C ASN A 13 -21.83 -15.73 7.20
N GLU A 14 -21.85 -14.67 6.41
CA GLU A 14 -20.79 -14.47 5.41
C GLU A 14 -19.42 -14.19 6.04
N ARG A 15 -19.37 -13.47 7.17
CA ARG A 15 -18.14 -13.33 7.97
C ARG A 15 -17.63 -14.69 8.45
N SER A 16 -18.53 -15.53 8.97
CA SER A 16 -18.18 -16.88 9.43
C SER A 16 -17.61 -17.76 8.31
N ILE A 17 -18.16 -17.66 7.09
CA ILE A 17 -17.62 -18.36 5.91
C ILE A 17 -16.20 -17.88 5.61
N LEU A 18 -15.97 -16.57 5.61
CA LEU A 18 -14.65 -16.00 5.36
C LEU A 18 -13.62 -16.39 6.44
N ASP A 19 -14.02 -16.41 7.70
CA ASP A 19 -13.17 -16.84 8.82
C ASP A 19 -12.81 -18.33 8.69
N LYS A 20 -13.78 -19.15 8.26
CA LYS A 20 -13.55 -20.57 7.97
C LYS A 20 -12.58 -20.77 6.81
N LEU A 21 -12.76 -20.04 5.70
CA LEU A 21 -11.85 -20.08 4.55
C LEU A 21 -10.43 -19.68 4.96
N GLY A 22 -10.30 -18.58 5.70
CA GLY A 22 -9.05 -18.14 6.29
C GLY A 22 -8.37 -19.18 7.17
N SER A 23 -9.14 -19.80 8.06
CA SER A 23 -8.64 -20.88 8.92
C SER A 23 -8.22 -22.13 8.13
N VAL A 24 -8.84 -22.40 6.98
CA VAL A 24 -8.45 -23.51 6.10
C VAL A 24 -7.12 -23.19 5.41
N VAL A 25 -6.98 -22.01 4.82
CA VAL A 25 -5.73 -21.63 4.12
C VAL A 25 -4.55 -21.50 5.09
N GLN A 26 -4.78 -20.96 6.29
CA GLN A 26 -3.76 -20.88 7.34
C GLN A 26 -3.28 -22.27 7.77
N ARG A 27 -4.20 -23.21 8.03
CA ARG A 27 -3.84 -24.60 8.38
C ARG A 27 -3.11 -25.31 7.24
N SER A 28 -3.48 -25.02 5.99
CA SER A 28 -2.78 -25.55 4.81
C SER A 28 -1.34 -25.05 4.75
N GLY A 29 -1.13 -23.74 4.95
CA GLY A 29 0.19 -23.12 5.04
C GLY A 29 1.04 -23.69 6.17
N ALA A 30 0.49 -23.77 7.38
CA ALA A 30 1.19 -24.35 8.53
C ALA A 30 1.61 -25.81 8.29
N ARG A 31 0.72 -26.64 7.73
CA ARG A 31 1.03 -28.02 7.37
C ARG A 31 2.17 -28.10 6.36
N PHE A 32 2.13 -27.27 5.33
CA PHE A 32 3.19 -27.20 4.32
C PHE A 32 4.54 -26.81 4.92
N LEU A 33 4.57 -25.83 5.82
CA LEU A 33 5.80 -25.40 6.52
C LEU A 33 6.42 -26.52 7.35
N THR A 34 5.61 -27.39 7.94
CA THR A 34 6.10 -28.57 8.69
C THR A 34 6.50 -29.74 7.81
N THR A 35 6.15 -29.73 6.52
CA THR A 35 6.43 -30.83 5.59
C THR A 35 7.79 -30.63 4.93
N PRO A 36 8.75 -31.58 5.09
CA PRO A 36 10.05 -31.47 4.45
C PRO A 36 9.94 -31.41 2.92
N PRO A 37 10.71 -30.56 2.24
CA PRO A 37 10.66 -30.44 0.79
C PRO A 37 11.22 -31.70 0.13
N SER A 38 10.49 -32.24 -0.86
CA SER A 38 10.97 -33.40 -1.64
C SER A 38 12.05 -32.99 -2.65
N SER A 39 11.95 -31.79 -3.24
CA SER A 39 12.98 -31.15 -4.05
C SER A 39 12.74 -29.63 -4.08
N PRO A 40 13.77 -28.78 -4.30
CA PRO A 40 13.59 -27.33 -4.33
C PRO A 40 12.56 -26.84 -5.35
N THR A 41 12.52 -27.46 -6.54
CA THR A 41 11.59 -27.10 -7.60
C THR A 41 10.15 -27.45 -7.26
N ILE A 42 9.92 -28.66 -6.73
CA ILE A 42 8.58 -29.10 -6.30
C ILE A 42 8.12 -28.24 -5.13
N ASP A 43 9.04 -27.93 -4.21
CA ASP A 43 8.75 -27.13 -3.04
C ASP A 43 8.24 -25.74 -3.40
N ARG A 44 9.00 -25.03 -4.25
CA ARG A 44 8.63 -23.72 -4.76
C ARG A 44 7.28 -23.72 -5.47
N LYS A 45 7.02 -24.73 -6.31
CA LYS A 45 5.72 -24.86 -7.00
C LYS A 45 4.56 -25.07 -6.02
N ASN A 46 4.78 -25.86 -4.96
CA ASN A 46 3.77 -26.06 -3.92
C ASN A 46 3.58 -24.80 -3.06
N ALA A 47 4.65 -24.10 -2.71
CA ALA A 47 4.60 -22.82 -2.03
C ALA A 47 3.79 -21.80 -2.82
N MET A 48 4.03 -21.66 -4.14
CA MET A 48 3.27 -20.78 -5.02
C MET A 48 1.77 -21.11 -5.03
N ARG A 49 1.38 -22.40 -5.05
CA ARG A 49 -0.04 -22.81 -5.00
C ARG A 49 -0.70 -22.45 -3.67
N ILE A 50 0.01 -22.59 -2.56
CA ILE A 50 -0.53 -22.25 -1.24
C ILE A 50 -0.64 -20.75 -1.09
N LEU A 51 0.38 -20.01 -1.54
CA LEU A 51 0.40 -18.56 -1.55
C LEU A 51 -0.79 -18.00 -2.34
N ASP A 52 -1.11 -18.59 -3.49
CA ASP A 52 -2.28 -18.27 -4.31
C ASP A 52 -3.57 -18.27 -3.48
N SER A 53 -3.89 -19.41 -2.85
CA SER A 53 -5.09 -19.52 -2.01
C SER A 53 -5.08 -18.56 -0.82
N MET A 54 -3.90 -18.27 -0.23
CA MET A 54 -3.79 -17.32 0.87
C MET A 54 -4.07 -15.88 0.42
N LEU A 55 -3.56 -15.49 -0.75
CA LEU A 55 -3.71 -14.13 -1.28
C LEU A 55 -5.11 -13.87 -1.87
N GLU A 56 -5.78 -14.90 -2.40
CA GLU A 56 -7.20 -14.81 -2.77
C GLU A 56 -8.07 -14.49 -1.55
N VAL A 57 -7.87 -15.21 -0.44
CA VAL A 57 -8.61 -14.94 0.81
C VAL A 57 -8.20 -13.59 1.41
N PHE A 58 -6.91 -13.25 1.33
CA PHE A 58 -6.40 -11.96 1.79
C PHE A 58 -7.10 -10.79 1.08
N SER A 59 -7.24 -10.85 -0.24
CA SER A 59 -7.89 -9.81 -1.06
C SER A 59 -9.32 -9.54 -0.63
N VAL A 60 -10.06 -10.55 -0.18
CA VAL A 60 -11.41 -10.36 0.37
C VAL A 60 -11.33 -9.79 1.79
N ARG A 61 -10.37 -10.22 2.60
CA ARG A 61 -10.20 -9.73 3.97
C ARG A 61 -9.90 -8.24 4.03
N THR A 62 -9.14 -7.68 3.09
CA THR A 62 -8.78 -6.25 3.10
C THR A 62 -9.98 -5.30 3.07
N VAL A 63 -11.13 -5.71 2.53
CA VAL A 63 -12.34 -4.88 2.46
C VAL A 63 -13.42 -5.27 3.47
N THR A 64 -13.17 -6.29 4.29
CA THR A 64 -14.21 -6.95 5.12
C THR A 64 -13.80 -7.19 6.56
N GLN A 65 -12.51 -7.23 6.85
CA GLN A 65 -11.94 -7.59 8.15
C GLN A 65 -11.03 -6.47 8.66
N SER A 66 -10.73 -6.53 9.95
CA SER A 66 -9.85 -5.56 10.62
C SER A 66 -8.42 -5.60 10.08
N MET A 67 -7.70 -4.51 10.26
CA MET A 67 -6.28 -4.41 9.94
C MET A 67 -5.44 -5.45 10.68
N ALA A 68 -5.77 -5.75 11.95
CA ALA A 68 -5.08 -6.77 12.73
C ALA A 68 -5.18 -8.17 12.08
N ILE A 69 -6.35 -8.54 11.55
CA ILE A 69 -6.54 -9.82 10.83
C ILE A 69 -5.76 -9.85 9.52
N CYS A 70 -5.74 -8.74 8.78
CA CYS A 70 -4.96 -8.63 7.54
C CYS A 70 -3.45 -8.71 7.82
N PHE A 71 -2.97 -8.08 8.88
CA PHE A 71 -1.60 -8.20 9.36
C PHE A 71 -1.23 -9.64 9.71
N GLN A 72 -2.07 -10.34 10.47
CA GLN A 72 -1.84 -11.76 10.76
C GLN A 72 -1.83 -12.61 9.47
N SER A 73 -2.68 -12.28 8.50
CA SER A 73 -2.72 -13.00 7.22
C SER A 73 -1.43 -12.82 6.41
N LEU A 74 -0.81 -11.63 6.47
CA LEU A 74 0.51 -11.38 5.87
C LEU A 74 1.62 -12.13 6.61
N ASP A 75 1.58 -12.15 7.94
CA ASP A 75 2.53 -12.90 8.77
C ASP A 75 2.52 -14.40 8.43
N ASP A 76 1.31 -14.95 8.27
CA ASP A 76 1.12 -16.36 7.92
C ASP A 76 1.61 -16.64 6.48
N ALA A 77 1.43 -15.68 5.56
CA ALA A 77 1.81 -15.83 4.16
C ALA A 77 3.31 -15.61 3.91
N ALA A 78 3.99 -14.79 4.71
CA ALA A 78 5.41 -14.47 4.58
C ALA A 78 6.33 -15.70 4.48
N PRO A 79 6.29 -16.69 5.39
CA PRO A 79 7.15 -17.87 5.29
C PRO A 79 6.83 -18.75 4.06
N ILE A 80 5.58 -18.73 3.57
CA ILE A 80 5.18 -19.42 2.34
C ILE A 80 5.75 -18.69 1.12
N PHE A 81 5.59 -17.37 1.07
CA PHE A 81 6.20 -16.52 0.06
C PHE A 81 7.71 -16.74 -0.01
N ARG A 82 8.39 -16.83 1.14
CA ARG A 82 9.84 -17.06 1.16
C ARG A 82 10.25 -18.38 0.48
N ARG A 83 9.47 -19.45 0.64
CA ARG A 83 9.69 -20.74 -0.05
C ARG A 83 9.35 -20.67 -1.55
N ALA A 84 8.57 -19.68 -1.96
CA ALA A 84 8.26 -19.43 -3.37
C ALA A 84 9.37 -18.64 -4.10
N CYS A 85 10.22 -17.91 -3.35
CA CYS A 85 11.36 -17.18 -3.89
C CYS A 85 12.50 -18.11 -4.35
N THR A 86 13.38 -17.60 -5.20
CA THR A 86 14.56 -18.32 -5.69
C THR A 86 15.77 -18.16 -4.76
N GLU A 87 15.77 -17.10 -3.98
CA GLU A 87 16.88 -16.65 -3.16
C GLU A 87 16.94 -17.41 -1.82
N PRO A 88 18.14 -17.80 -1.35
CA PRO A 88 18.31 -18.67 -0.19
C PRO A 88 17.82 -17.99 1.10
N PRO A 89 17.17 -18.69 2.05
CA PRO A 89 16.62 -18.08 3.27
C PRO A 89 17.57 -17.09 3.97
N GLY A 90 17.05 -15.92 4.34
CA GLY A 90 17.82 -14.86 4.99
C GLY A 90 18.52 -13.88 4.05
N SER A 91 18.61 -14.16 2.74
CA SER A 91 19.09 -13.16 1.78
C SER A 91 18.02 -12.12 1.47
N PRO A 92 18.40 -10.91 1.01
CA PRO A 92 17.46 -9.97 0.40
C PRO A 92 16.69 -10.61 -0.75
N ILE A 93 15.49 -10.08 -1.00
CA ILE A 93 14.61 -10.47 -2.11
C ILE A 93 14.85 -9.50 -3.27
N ASP A 94 15.09 -10.03 -4.47
CA ASP A 94 15.18 -9.23 -5.68
C ASP A 94 13.78 -8.79 -6.10
N LEU A 95 13.41 -7.57 -5.68
CA LEU A 95 12.10 -7.00 -5.95
C LEU A 95 11.88 -6.82 -7.46
N THR A 96 12.92 -6.46 -8.20
CA THR A 96 12.84 -6.30 -9.65
C THR A 96 12.49 -7.63 -10.29
N SER A 97 13.20 -8.71 -9.98
CA SER A 97 12.92 -10.04 -10.54
C SER A 97 11.47 -10.49 -10.27
N ILE A 98 10.94 -10.17 -9.09
CA ILE A 98 9.55 -10.48 -8.74
C ILE A 98 8.55 -9.62 -9.51
N LEU A 99 8.77 -8.31 -9.60
CA LEU A 99 7.84 -7.41 -10.30
C LEU A 99 7.77 -7.67 -11.79
N PHE A 100 8.86 -8.15 -12.40
CA PHE A 100 8.88 -8.60 -13.80
C PHE A 100 8.43 -10.06 -13.99
N ASN A 101 8.09 -10.77 -12.90
CA ASN A 101 7.63 -12.15 -12.98
C ASN A 101 6.16 -12.22 -13.43
N PRO A 102 5.78 -13.10 -14.36
CA PRO A 102 4.39 -13.26 -14.76
C PRO A 102 3.48 -13.75 -13.61
N ASN A 103 4.04 -14.36 -12.56
CA ASN A 103 3.26 -14.82 -11.42
C ASN A 103 2.65 -13.64 -10.63
N LEU A 104 1.33 -13.52 -10.73
CA LEU A 104 0.55 -12.47 -10.07
C LEU A 104 0.71 -12.48 -8.54
N ASN A 105 0.80 -13.66 -7.92
CA ASN A 105 0.79 -13.80 -6.46
C ASN A 105 2.10 -13.37 -5.81
N LEU A 106 3.24 -13.61 -6.46
CA LEU A 106 4.51 -13.06 -5.99
C LEU A 106 4.48 -11.53 -6.01
N ARG A 107 4.01 -10.95 -7.12
CA ARG A 107 3.83 -9.49 -7.25
C ARG A 107 2.85 -8.95 -6.21
N HIS A 108 1.72 -9.62 -6.03
CA HIS A 108 0.70 -9.19 -5.09
C HIS A 108 1.22 -9.20 -3.65
N PHE A 109 1.95 -10.25 -3.24
CA PHE A 109 2.53 -10.31 -1.89
C PHE A 109 3.48 -9.13 -1.65
N VAL A 110 4.47 -8.91 -2.53
CA VAL A 110 5.47 -7.86 -2.32
C VAL A 110 4.85 -6.47 -2.33
N THR A 111 3.92 -6.21 -3.26
CA THR A 111 3.21 -4.93 -3.33
C THR A 111 2.40 -4.69 -2.08
N THR A 112 1.69 -5.70 -1.57
CA THR A 112 0.91 -5.58 -0.34
C THR A 112 1.80 -5.39 0.88
N ASP A 113 2.89 -6.15 1.02
CA ASP A 113 3.82 -5.99 2.13
C ASP A 113 4.41 -4.58 2.17
N ILE A 114 4.98 -4.13 1.06
CA ILE A 114 5.59 -2.79 0.93
C ILE A 114 4.57 -1.70 1.25
N ILE A 115 3.41 -1.72 0.59
CA ILE A 115 2.45 -0.62 0.74
C ILE A 115 1.82 -0.60 2.11
N THR A 116 1.36 -1.75 2.62
CA THR A 116 0.66 -1.81 3.91
C THR A 116 1.59 -1.41 5.05
N THR A 117 2.84 -1.86 5.04
CA THR A 117 3.82 -1.52 6.09
C THR A 117 4.23 -0.05 6.03
N VAL A 118 4.36 0.53 4.82
CA VAL A 118 4.61 1.96 4.65
C VAL A 118 3.51 2.82 5.23
N ILE A 119 2.24 2.55 4.88
CA ILE A 119 1.11 3.33 5.43
C ILE A 119 0.77 2.98 6.88
N ALA A 120 1.40 1.95 7.45
CA ALA A 120 1.32 1.61 8.87
C ALA A 120 2.56 2.03 9.67
N GLY A 121 3.59 2.59 9.03
CA GLY A 121 4.84 2.96 9.70
C GLY A 121 5.58 1.76 10.30
N LEU A 122 5.38 0.57 9.74
CA LEU A 122 5.99 -0.70 10.14
C LEU A 122 7.14 -1.08 9.20
N PRO A 123 8.08 -1.94 9.63
CA PRO A 123 9.04 -2.56 8.72
C PRO A 123 8.34 -3.57 7.80
N THR A 124 8.89 -3.77 6.60
CA THR A 124 8.50 -4.86 5.69
C THR A 124 8.88 -6.22 6.26
N HIS A 125 8.24 -7.29 5.79
CA HIS A 125 8.58 -8.66 6.21
C HIS A 125 9.95 -9.10 5.70
N PHE A 126 10.37 -8.55 4.56
CA PHE A 126 11.64 -8.88 3.91
C PHE A 126 12.42 -7.61 3.58
N ASP A 127 13.74 -7.77 3.47
CA ASP A 127 14.61 -6.80 2.84
C ASP A 127 14.44 -6.91 1.31
N TYR A 128 13.92 -5.86 0.70
CA TYR A 128 13.67 -5.79 -0.73
C TYR A 128 14.78 -5.02 -1.42
N GLN A 129 15.62 -5.73 -2.16
CA GLN A 129 16.65 -5.11 -2.96
C GLN A 129 16.08 -4.65 -4.30
N VAL A 130 16.29 -3.38 -4.60
CA VAL A 130 15.90 -2.77 -5.88
C VAL A 130 16.97 -1.78 -6.32
N SER A 131 17.51 -1.99 -7.52
CA SER A 131 18.40 -1.05 -8.19
C SER A 131 17.55 -0.05 -8.97
N PHE A 132 16.85 0.82 -8.23
CA PHE A 132 15.88 1.74 -8.83
C PHE A 132 16.53 2.63 -9.88
N SER A 133 15.90 2.75 -11.05
CA SER A 133 16.32 3.62 -12.13
C SER A 133 15.14 4.03 -13.01
N LEU A 134 15.29 5.12 -13.78
CA LEU A 134 14.24 5.56 -14.72
C LEU A 134 14.10 4.60 -15.91
N GLU A 135 15.18 3.93 -16.31
CA GLU A 135 15.16 2.87 -17.32
C GLU A 135 14.29 1.70 -16.86
N LEU A 136 14.39 1.32 -15.60
CA LEU A 136 13.56 0.27 -15.02
C LEU A 136 12.07 0.67 -15.00
N CYS A 137 11.78 1.92 -14.69
CA CYS A 137 10.41 2.46 -14.78
C CYS A 137 9.86 2.42 -16.21
N GLU A 138 10.69 2.71 -17.22
CA GLU A 138 10.29 2.64 -18.64
C GLU A 138 10.04 1.18 -19.07
N GLN A 139 10.87 0.23 -18.62
CA GLN A 139 10.62 -1.21 -18.86
C GLN A 139 9.31 -1.68 -18.23
N MET A 140 9.03 -1.26 -16.99
CA MET A 140 7.77 -1.58 -16.31
C MET A 140 6.58 -0.93 -17.02
N TYR A 141 6.73 0.30 -17.52
CA TYR A 141 5.71 0.98 -18.32
C TYR A 141 5.38 0.20 -19.60
N GLN A 142 6.39 -0.33 -20.29
CA GLN A 142 6.20 -1.14 -21.52
C GLN A 142 5.46 -2.46 -21.27
N LEU A 143 5.61 -3.04 -20.08
CA LEU A 143 4.99 -4.33 -19.70
C LEU A 143 3.74 -4.17 -18.83
N GLN A 144 3.29 -2.94 -18.59
CA GLN A 144 2.20 -2.63 -17.65
C GLN A 144 0.92 -3.44 -17.92
N ASP A 145 0.66 -3.75 -19.19
CA ASP A 145 -0.52 -4.48 -19.63
C ASP A 145 -0.46 -5.99 -19.36
N GLU A 146 0.75 -6.54 -19.24
CA GLU A 146 0.99 -7.96 -19.02
C GLU A 146 1.13 -8.28 -17.53
N ILE A 147 1.81 -7.40 -16.79
CA ILE A 147 2.26 -7.64 -15.42
C ILE A 147 1.96 -6.50 -14.44
N GLY A 148 1.16 -5.50 -14.81
CA GLY A 148 0.76 -4.44 -13.89
C GLY A 148 -0.27 -4.90 -12.85
N LEU A 149 -0.17 -4.41 -11.61
CA LEU A 149 -1.17 -4.63 -10.55
C LEU A 149 -2.03 -3.39 -10.25
N GLN A 150 -1.87 -2.31 -11.01
CA GLN A 150 -2.63 -1.08 -10.81
C GLN A 150 -4.16 -1.29 -10.85
N TRP A 151 -4.66 -2.24 -11.65
CA TRP A 151 -6.09 -2.55 -11.72
C TRP A 151 -6.65 -3.12 -10.42
N LEU A 152 -5.82 -3.80 -9.63
CA LEU A 152 -6.23 -4.48 -8.40
C LEU A 152 -6.19 -3.51 -7.21
N HIS A 153 -5.10 -2.77 -7.08
CA HIS A 153 -4.85 -1.94 -5.87
C HIS A 153 -4.86 -0.43 -6.12
N GLY A 154 -4.83 0.01 -7.39
CA GLY A 154 -4.65 1.42 -7.74
C GLY A 154 -3.21 1.93 -7.67
N PHE A 155 -2.25 1.05 -7.40
CA PHE A 155 -0.84 1.39 -7.22
C PHE A 155 -0.09 1.25 -8.54
N PRO A 156 0.59 2.30 -9.02
CA PRO A 156 1.52 2.13 -10.12
C PRO A 156 2.75 1.35 -9.65
N ASP A 157 3.09 0.26 -10.34
CA ASP A 157 4.19 -0.64 -9.98
C ASP A 157 5.54 0.09 -9.89
N GLN A 158 5.74 1.13 -10.70
CA GLN A 158 6.92 2.01 -10.64
C GLN A 158 7.06 2.72 -9.29
N PHE A 159 5.95 3.12 -8.66
CA PHE A 159 5.99 3.72 -7.33
C PHE A 159 6.20 2.68 -6.24
N VAL A 160 5.78 1.43 -6.42
CA VAL A 160 6.12 0.35 -5.49
C VAL A 160 7.64 0.15 -5.44
N MET A 161 8.31 0.14 -6.61
CA MET A 161 9.78 0.08 -6.69
C MET A 161 10.45 1.29 -6.01
N LEU A 162 9.98 2.50 -6.32
CA LEU A 162 10.53 3.72 -5.74
C LEU A 162 10.34 3.77 -4.22
N ILE A 163 9.17 3.41 -3.73
CA ILE A 163 8.86 3.36 -2.29
C ILE A 163 9.74 2.33 -1.59
N ALA A 164 9.89 1.13 -2.15
CA ALA A 164 10.78 0.11 -1.60
C ALA A 164 12.23 0.58 -1.53
N TRP A 165 12.71 1.25 -2.57
CA TRP A 165 14.05 1.82 -2.62
C TRP A 165 14.24 2.95 -1.60
N ILE A 166 13.28 3.89 -1.50
CA ILE A 166 13.30 4.93 -0.46
C ILE A 166 13.30 4.27 0.92
N ASN A 167 12.56 3.18 1.11
CA ASN A 167 12.52 2.48 2.38
C ASN A 167 13.87 1.85 2.75
N SER A 168 14.61 1.27 1.81
CA SER A 168 15.96 0.74 2.07
C SER A 168 16.98 1.87 2.33
N LEU A 169 16.82 3.03 1.69
CA LEU A 169 17.63 4.22 1.96
C LEU A 169 17.44 4.73 3.40
N ARG A 170 16.28 4.52 4.04
CA ARG A 170 16.05 4.94 5.43
C ARG A 170 16.98 4.25 6.42
N GLU A 171 17.38 3.02 6.11
CA GLU A 171 18.31 2.22 6.91
C GLU A 171 19.78 2.55 6.58
N THR A 172 20.02 3.34 5.52
CA THR A 172 21.37 3.78 5.11
C THR A 172 21.77 5.06 5.85
N PRO A 173 22.86 5.05 6.65
CA PRO A 173 23.30 6.24 7.39
C PRO A 173 23.56 7.45 6.48
N GLY A 174 22.98 8.60 6.82
CA GLY A 174 23.17 9.87 6.09
C GLY A 174 22.37 10.02 4.79
N ALA A 175 21.68 8.99 4.31
CA ALA A 175 20.94 9.07 3.04
C ALA A 175 19.84 10.16 3.04
N GLY A 176 19.17 10.36 4.17
CA GLY A 176 18.15 11.41 4.32
C GLY A 176 18.72 12.85 4.36
N GLU A 177 20.02 13.00 4.53
CA GLU A 177 20.74 14.29 4.59
C GLU A 177 21.49 14.60 3.29
N ASP A 178 21.61 13.63 2.37
CA ASP A 178 22.24 13.81 1.07
C ASP A 178 21.34 14.61 0.12
N ALA A 179 21.59 15.91 0.05
CA ALA A 179 20.83 16.83 -0.80
C ALA A 179 20.85 16.44 -2.30
N LYS A 180 21.93 15.83 -2.81
CA LYS A 180 22.01 15.42 -4.22
C LYS A 180 21.14 14.22 -4.50
N LEU A 181 21.12 13.26 -3.57
CA LEU A 181 20.22 12.10 -3.66
C LEU A 181 18.76 12.56 -3.63
N ILE A 182 18.38 13.43 -2.69
CA ILE A 182 17.01 13.94 -2.59
C ILE A 182 16.61 14.71 -3.85
N GLU A 183 17.46 15.61 -4.35
CA GLU A 183 17.21 16.36 -5.58
C GLU A 183 17.06 15.43 -6.81
N TRP A 184 17.83 14.35 -6.86
CA TRP A 184 17.70 13.35 -7.92
C TRP A 184 16.33 12.65 -7.87
N ILE A 185 15.88 12.24 -6.68
CA ILE A 185 14.56 11.60 -6.49
C ILE A 185 13.44 12.56 -6.89
N GLU A 186 13.54 13.81 -6.46
CA GLU A 186 12.56 14.87 -6.80
C GLU A 186 12.44 15.05 -8.32
N LYS A 187 13.56 15.01 -9.05
CA LYS A 187 13.56 15.08 -10.51
C LYS A 187 13.06 13.80 -11.18
N ALA A 188 13.26 12.64 -10.55
CA ALA A 188 12.83 11.35 -11.10
C ALA A 188 11.31 11.16 -11.04
N ILE A 189 10.64 11.54 -9.95
CA ILE A 189 9.19 11.37 -9.75
C ILE A 189 8.31 11.87 -10.92
N PRO A 190 8.47 13.12 -11.43
CA PRO A 190 7.66 13.59 -12.55
C PRO A 190 7.98 12.91 -13.88
N GLN A 191 9.14 12.26 -14.02
CA GLN A 191 9.54 11.56 -15.25
C GLN A 191 8.93 10.15 -15.36
N ILE A 192 8.38 9.60 -14.27
CA ILE A 192 7.70 8.31 -14.29
C ILE A 192 6.39 8.45 -15.08
N LYS A 193 6.29 7.67 -16.16
CA LYS A 193 5.14 7.67 -17.09
C LYS A 193 4.12 6.60 -16.71
N PHE A 194 2.87 6.86 -17.06
CA PHE A 194 1.75 5.92 -16.89
C PHE A 194 0.89 5.88 -18.15
N ASP A 195 0.36 4.71 -18.47
CA ASP A 195 -0.47 4.57 -19.66
C ASP A 195 -1.90 5.05 -19.41
N ASN A 196 -2.31 6.03 -20.21
CA ASN A 196 -3.61 6.65 -20.20
C ASN A 196 -4.39 6.41 -21.50
N SER A 197 -3.85 5.62 -22.43
CA SER A 197 -4.40 5.38 -23.77
C SER A 197 -5.68 4.54 -23.80
N ARG A 198 -5.97 3.80 -22.72
CA ARG A 198 -7.01 2.76 -22.68
C ARG A 198 -8.44 3.24 -22.46
N THR A 199 -8.66 4.49 -22.10
CA THR A 199 -9.98 4.95 -21.68
C THR A 199 -10.58 5.92 -22.69
N SER A 200 -11.63 5.49 -23.40
CA SER A 200 -12.41 6.36 -24.28
C SER A 200 -13.38 7.27 -23.52
N ASP A 201 -13.68 6.96 -22.26
CA ASP A 201 -14.49 7.80 -21.35
C ASP A 201 -13.64 8.93 -20.74
N PRO A 202 -13.92 10.21 -21.07
CA PRO A 202 -13.16 11.34 -20.56
C PRO A 202 -13.16 11.47 -19.03
N LEU A 203 -14.25 11.09 -18.35
CA LEU A 203 -14.35 11.21 -16.89
C LEU A 203 -13.47 10.17 -16.18
N LEU A 204 -13.48 8.94 -16.69
CA LEU A 204 -12.60 7.88 -16.17
C LEU A 204 -11.11 8.19 -16.47
N LEU A 205 -10.82 8.81 -17.62
CA LEU A 205 -9.48 9.30 -17.94
C LEU A 205 -9.01 10.37 -16.94
N ILE A 206 -9.84 11.38 -16.67
CA ILE A 206 -9.54 12.42 -15.68
C ILE A 206 -9.31 11.80 -14.30
N GLY A 207 -10.19 10.88 -13.87
CA GLY A 207 -10.04 10.18 -12.59
C GLY A 207 -8.72 9.43 -12.48
N ARG A 208 -8.30 8.72 -13.55
CA ARG A 208 -7.02 8.00 -13.59
C ARG A 208 -5.82 8.94 -13.51
N ILE A 209 -5.84 10.04 -14.26
CA ILE A 209 -4.78 11.05 -14.21
C ILE A 209 -4.66 11.61 -12.78
N VAL A 210 -5.79 11.95 -12.15
CA VAL A 210 -5.80 12.46 -10.78
C VAL A 210 -5.26 11.44 -9.79
N VAL A 211 -5.59 10.14 -9.92
CA VAL A 211 -4.99 9.08 -9.10
C VAL A 211 -3.47 9.05 -9.24
N GLN A 212 -2.95 9.12 -10.47
CA GLN A 212 -1.51 9.10 -10.75
C GLN A 212 -0.80 10.34 -10.17
N GLU A 213 -1.36 11.53 -10.33
CA GLU A 213 -0.79 12.76 -9.77
C GLU A 213 -0.86 12.79 -8.23
N CYS A 214 -1.95 12.28 -7.65
CA CYS A 214 -2.07 12.10 -6.21
C CYS A 214 -0.99 11.15 -5.67
N TRP A 215 -0.65 10.10 -6.41
CA TRP A 215 0.47 9.22 -6.07
C TRP A 215 1.82 9.95 -6.09
N ARG A 216 2.08 10.83 -7.06
CA ARG A 216 3.30 11.66 -7.06
C ARG A 216 3.39 12.50 -5.79
N CYS A 217 2.30 13.16 -5.39
CA CYS A 217 2.27 13.92 -4.14
C CYS A 217 2.51 13.02 -2.92
N ALA A 218 1.90 11.85 -2.86
CA ALA A 218 2.05 10.91 -1.76
C ALA A 218 3.50 10.38 -1.63
N VAL A 219 4.16 10.10 -2.75
CA VAL A 219 5.58 9.70 -2.77
C VAL A 219 6.49 10.83 -2.29
N HIS A 220 6.22 12.08 -2.66
CA HIS A 220 6.94 13.23 -2.10
C HIS A 220 6.76 13.34 -0.58
N ILE A 221 5.54 13.17 -0.07
CA ILE A 221 5.27 13.18 1.37
C ILE A 221 6.07 12.06 2.07
N PHE A 222 6.05 10.85 1.51
CA PHE A 222 6.82 9.73 2.03
C PHE A 222 8.32 10.00 2.02
N LEU A 223 8.87 10.52 0.90
CA LEU A 223 10.27 10.91 0.77
C LEU A 223 10.69 11.87 1.89
N TYR A 224 9.95 12.97 2.08
CA TYR A 224 10.36 13.99 3.04
C TYR A 224 10.14 13.55 4.49
N MET A 225 8.98 12.98 4.81
CA MET A 225 8.67 12.63 6.20
C MET A 225 9.41 11.36 6.65
N ALA A 226 9.50 10.33 5.80
CA ALA A 226 10.08 9.04 6.18
C ALA A 226 11.59 8.98 5.99
N LEU A 227 12.14 9.51 4.87
CA LEU A 227 13.57 9.50 4.59
C LEU A 227 14.29 10.75 5.13
N CYS A 228 13.81 11.95 4.81
CA CYS A 228 14.43 13.19 5.32
C CYS A 228 14.09 13.50 6.79
N LYS A 229 13.23 12.69 7.43
CA LYS A 229 12.76 12.88 8.83
C LYS A 229 12.11 14.26 9.06
N ALA A 230 11.54 14.84 8.00
CA ALA A 230 10.82 16.10 8.08
C ALA A 230 9.50 15.94 8.84
N ASN A 231 9.01 17.03 9.44
CA ASN A 231 7.68 17.08 10.03
C ASN A 231 6.64 17.57 9.01
N ALA A 232 5.35 17.46 9.35
CA ALA A 232 4.24 17.85 8.48
C ALA A 232 4.21 19.36 8.11
N CYS A 233 4.96 20.22 8.80
CA CYS A 233 5.08 21.65 8.50
C CYS A 233 6.31 22.01 7.65
N ASP A 234 7.16 21.04 7.29
CA ASP A 234 8.22 21.27 6.31
C ASP A 234 7.60 21.80 5.01
N ARG A 235 8.19 22.85 4.44
CA ARG A 235 7.66 23.53 3.24
C ARG A 235 7.42 22.57 2.07
N ARG A 236 8.27 21.56 1.93
CA ARG A 236 8.18 20.55 0.86
C ARG A 236 7.01 19.59 1.10
N VAL A 237 6.81 19.18 2.35
CA VAL A 237 5.65 18.36 2.77
C VAL A 237 4.35 19.12 2.57
N VAL A 238 4.29 20.38 3.03
CA VAL A 238 3.11 21.25 2.85
C VAL A 238 2.81 21.48 1.37
N HIS A 239 3.84 21.67 0.54
CA HIS A 239 3.65 21.83 -0.90
C HIS A 239 3.03 20.58 -1.54
N ALA A 240 3.58 19.39 -1.25
CA ALA A 240 3.07 18.13 -1.76
C ALA A 240 1.64 17.84 -1.26
N GLN A 241 1.36 18.07 0.03
CA GLN A 241 0.03 17.87 0.61
C GLN A 241 -0.99 18.86 0.03
N LYS A 242 -0.65 20.13 -0.17
CA LYS A 242 -1.55 21.09 -0.84
C LYS A 242 -1.80 20.73 -2.30
N GLY A 243 -0.78 20.25 -3.01
CA GLY A 243 -0.92 19.70 -4.35
C GLY A 243 -1.93 18.55 -4.39
N PHE A 244 -1.77 17.59 -3.47
CA PHE A 244 -2.70 16.47 -3.29
C PHE A 244 -4.14 16.94 -3.04
N MET A 245 -4.34 17.86 -2.10
CA MET A 245 -5.68 18.35 -1.75
C MET A 245 -6.34 19.08 -2.92
N ARG A 246 -5.59 19.84 -3.72
CA ARG A 246 -6.13 20.50 -4.92
C ARG A 246 -6.61 19.48 -5.97
N LEU A 247 -5.80 18.45 -6.23
CA LEU A 247 -6.15 17.38 -7.17
C LEU A 247 -7.41 16.63 -6.71
N MET A 248 -7.42 16.21 -5.45
CA MET A 248 -8.54 15.49 -4.85
C MET A 248 -9.81 16.36 -4.84
N GLN A 249 -9.74 17.65 -4.47
CA GLN A 249 -10.90 18.54 -4.50
C GLN A 249 -11.40 18.85 -5.92
N GLY A 250 -10.55 18.69 -6.94
CA GLY A 250 -10.90 18.91 -8.35
C GLY A 250 -11.76 17.81 -8.99
N ILE A 251 -11.98 16.69 -8.29
CA ILE A 251 -12.78 15.56 -8.77
C ILE A 251 -14.00 15.30 -7.89
N VAL A 252 -15.07 14.79 -8.49
CA VAL A 252 -16.29 14.44 -7.77
C VAL A 252 -16.03 13.26 -6.81
N PRO A 253 -16.42 13.35 -5.52
CA PRO A 253 -16.40 12.21 -4.60
C PRO A 253 -17.27 11.06 -5.08
N ALA A 254 -16.69 9.87 -5.13
CA ALA A 254 -17.35 8.65 -5.58
C ALA A 254 -16.45 7.45 -5.28
N ARG A 255 -17.06 6.26 -5.15
CA ARG A 255 -16.33 5.01 -4.92
C ARG A 255 -15.15 4.84 -5.89
N SER A 256 -15.35 5.21 -7.16
CA SER A 256 -14.24 5.45 -8.10
C SER A 256 -14.19 6.95 -8.40
N PRO A 257 -13.05 7.64 -8.14
CA PRO A 257 -11.72 7.08 -7.92
C PRO A 257 -11.31 6.90 -6.45
N ASP A 258 -12.17 7.21 -5.46
CA ASP A 258 -11.74 7.29 -4.05
C ASP A 258 -11.19 5.95 -3.51
N ALA A 259 -11.69 4.80 -3.97
CA ALA A 259 -11.13 3.49 -3.62
C ALA A 259 -9.68 3.30 -4.11
N PHE A 260 -9.33 3.86 -5.27
CA PHE A 260 -7.95 3.85 -5.80
C PHE A 260 -7.07 4.95 -5.20
N LEU A 261 -7.69 5.96 -4.58
CA LEU A 261 -7.01 7.03 -3.83
C LEU A 261 -6.81 6.70 -2.35
N PHE A 262 -7.34 5.57 -1.85
CA PHE A 262 -7.32 5.26 -0.43
C PHE A 262 -5.92 5.37 0.19
N THR A 263 -4.94 4.65 -0.35
CA THR A 263 -3.56 4.66 0.14
C THR A 263 -2.89 6.04 0.08
N PRO A 264 -2.94 6.78 -1.05
CA PRO A 264 -2.33 8.11 -1.08
C PRO A 264 -3.12 9.13 -0.24
N ILE A 265 -4.44 8.95 -0.02
CA ILE A 265 -5.22 9.72 0.96
C ILE A 265 -4.68 9.49 2.38
N VAL A 266 -4.38 8.26 2.76
CA VAL A 266 -3.82 7.92 4.07
C VAL A 266 -2.47 8.64 4.28
N LEU A 267 -1.57 8.58 3.29
CA LEU A 267 -0.29 9.29 3.34
C LEU A 267 -0.45 10.81 3.44
N ALA A 268 -1.32 11.41 2.62
CA ALA A 268 -1.61 12.84 2.66
C ALA A 268 -2.31 13.26 3.96
N GLY A 269 -3.13 12.38 4.55
CA GLY A 269 -3.82 12.59 5.81
C GLY A 269 -2.86 12.68 6.99
N PHE A 270 -1.80 11.88 7.01
CA PHE A 270 -0.76 12.02 8.05
C PHE A 270 -0.06 13.36 8.00
N ALA A 271 0.11 13.93 6.81
CA ALA A 271 0.67 15.26 6.61
C ALA A 271 -0.34 16.41 6.80
N ALA A 272 -1.63 16.12 7.03
CA ALA A 272 -2.67 17.14 7.11
C ALA A 272 -2.62 17.90 8.46
N VAL A 273 -2.35 19.20 8.39
CA VAL A 273 -2.31 20.09 9.55
C VAL A 273 -3.62 20.87 9.72
N GLU A 274 -4.22 21.32 8.60
CA GLU A 274 -5.43 22.14 8.60
C GLU A 274 -6.67 21.26 8.84
N GLU A 275 -7.56 21.68 9.76
CA GLU A 275 -8.75 20.91 10.12
C GLU A 275 -9.72 20.73 8.94
N GLN A 276 -9.76 21.72 8.04
CA GLN A 276 -10.54 21.64 6.81
C GLN A 276 -10.08 20.47 5.93
N ASP A 277 -8.77 20.30 5.75
CA ASP A 277 -8.22 19.21 4.95
C ASP A 277 -8.50 17.85 5.60
N ARG A 278 -8.33 17.76 6.93
CA ARG A 278 -8.67 16.56 7.71
C ARG A 278 -10.13 16.16 7.55
N ASN A 279 -11.03 17.14 7.58
CA ASN A 279 -12.46 16.92 7.36
C ASN A 279 -12.72 16.38 5.95
N ILE A 280 -12.11 16.94 4.91
CA ILE A 280 -12.25 16.45 3.53
C ILE A 280 -11.75 15.01 3.41
N ILE A 281 -10.58 14.71 3.99
CA ILE A 281 -9.98 13.37 3.99
C ILE A 281 -10.89 12.36 4.68
N ARG A 282 -11.43 12.71 5.85
CA ARG A 282 -12.41 11.88 6.57
C ARG A 282 -13.63 11.58 5.71
N GLN A 283 -14.21 12.60 5.08
CA GLN A 283 -15.40 12.42 4.22
C GLN A 283 -15.09 11.55 2.99
N ARG A 284 -13.91 11.69 2.40
CA ARG A 284 -13.46 10.86 1.26
C ARG A 284 -13.32 9.39 1.65
N ILE A 285 -12.68 9.10 2.77
CA ILE A 285 -12.53 7.73 3.27
C ILE A 285 -13.91 7.13 3.59
N LEU A 286 -14.76 7.85 4.33
CA LEU A 286 -16.11 7.37 4.67
C LEU A 286 -17.05 7.28 3.45
N GLY A 287 -16.76 8.00 2.37
CA GLY A 287 -17.47 7.88 1.10
C GLY A 287 -17.21 6.54 0.39
N VAL A 288 -16.11 5.86 0.73
CA VAL A 288 -15.83 4.50 0.29
C VAL A 288 -16.46 3.53 1.27
N ARG A 289 -17.46 2.79 0.80
CA ARG A 289 -18.31 1.94 1.65
C ARG A 289 -17.52 0.95 2.50
N GLU A 290 -16.56 0.25 1.90
CA GLU A 290 -15.70 -0.72 2.57
C GLU A 290 -14.85 -0.10 3.69
N CYS A 291 -14.58 1.21 3.65
CA CYS A 291 -13.86 1.95 4.68
C CYS A 291 -14.79 2.58 5.74
N ALA A 292 -16.08 2.68 5.48
CA ALA A 292 -17.07 3.25 6.40
C ALA A 292 -17.54 2.27 7.48
N VAL A 293 -17.32 0.97 7.29
CA VAL A 293 -17.77 -0.08 8.20
C VAL A 293 -16.77 -0.24 9.34
N PRO A 294 -17.18 -0.11 10.62
CA PRO A 294 -16.29 -0.32 11.75
C PRO A 294 -15.64 -1.70 11.76
N GLY A 295 -14.35 -1.75 12.10
CA GLY A 295 -13.57 -2.98 12.15
C GLY A 295 -13.16 -3.53 10.79
N THR A 296 -13.17 -2.71 9.72
CA THR A 296 -12.50 -3.01 8.46
C THR A 296 -11.17 -2.27 8.37
N VAL A 297 -10.23 -2.76 7.54
CA VAL A 297 -8.93 -2.10 7.27
C VAL A 297 -9.10 -0.60 6.98
N GLY A 298 -10.05 -0.25 6.10
CA GLY A 298 -10.27 1.13 5.70
C GLY A 298 -10.71 2.03 6.87
N ASN A 299 -11.55 1.49 7.77
CA ASN A 299 -11.97 2.21 8.96
C ASN A 299 -10.84 2.31 10.00
N ASP A 300 -10.07 1.24 10.18
CA ASP A 300 -8.94 1.20 11.11
C ASP A 300 -7.87 2.24 10.71
N PHE A 301 -7.58 2.43 9.42
CA PHE A 301 -6.71 3.51 8.95
C PHE A 301 -7.27 4.90 9.23
N LEU A 302 -8.59 5.10 9.14
CA LEU A 302 -9.21 6.36 9.56
C LEU A 302 -9.00 6.58 11.06
N LEU A 303 -9.18 5.56 11.90
CA LEU A 303 -8.91 5.64 13.34
C LEU A 303 -7.44 5.98 13.63
N MET A 304 -6.51 5.46 12.84
CA MET A 304 -5.10 5.84 12.96
C MET A 304 -4.88 7.32 12.64
N LEU A 305 -5.51 7.85 11.59
CA LEU A 305 -5.45 9.28 11.27
C LEU A 305 -6.02 10.14 12.41
N GLU A 306 -7.17 9.76 12.95
CA GLU A 306 -7.78 10.45 14.10
C GLU A 306 -6.86 10.42 15.34
N ASP A 307 -6.21 9.29 15.64
CA ASP A 307 -5.26 9.20 16.74
C ASP A 307 -4.09 10.19 16.54
N VAL A 308 -3.49 10.22 15.36
CA VAL A 308 -2.39 11.14 15.06
C VAL A 308 -2.86 12.59 15.19
N TRP A 309 -4.00 12.95 14.61
CA TRP A 309 -4.53 14.31 14.66
C TRP A 309 -4.89 14.75 16.08
N ALA A 310 -5.49 13.86 16.88
CA ALA A 310 -5.84 14.14 18.26
C ALA A 310 -4.59 14.25 19.15
N ARG A 311 -3.63 13.32 19.04
CA ARG A 311 -2.39 13.37 19.82
C ARG A 311 -1.58 14.61 19.52
N THR A 312 -1.31 14.90 18.26
CA THR A 312 -0.49 16.06 17.88
C THR A 312 -1.12 17.36 18.35
N ARG A 313 -2.46 17.46 18.32
CA ARG A 313 -3.21 18.58 18.90
C ARG A 313 -3.04 18.68 20.41
N ASN A 314 -3.25 17.57 21.13
CA ASN A 314 -3.18 17.53 22.60
C ASN A 314 -1.75 17.80 23.11
N GLU A 315 -0.74 17.31 22.40
CA GLU A 315 0.68 17.48 22.70
C GLU A 315 1.24 18.80 22.17
N GLN A 316 0.43 19.61 21.47
CA GLN A 316 0.81 20.90 20.87
C GLN A 316 2.06 20.81 19.99
N ARG A 317 2.17 19.76 19.18
CA ARG A 317 3.31 19.54 18.27
C ARG A 317 2.87 19.15 16.88
N ILE A 318 3.82 19.18 15.95
CA ILE A 318 3.60 18.79 14.56
C ILE A 318 3.80 17.27 14.42
N ALA A 319 3.01 16.66 13.52
CA ALA A 319 3.14 15.25 13.18
C ALA A 319 4.51 14.95 12.56
N VAL A 320 5.08 13.83 12.95
CA VAL A 320 6.31 13.24 12.39
C VAL A 320 6.05 11.80 11.98
N TRP A 321 6.89 11.22 11.13
CA TRP A 321 6.63 9.89 10.59
C TRP A 321 6.49 8.79 11.65
N SER A 322 7.20 8.89 12.77
CA SER A 322 7.10 7.90 13.87
C SER A 322 5.75 7.89 14.58
N ASP A 323 4.93 8.94 14.44
CA ASP A 323 3.56 8.96 14.98
C ASP A 323 2.68 7.89 14.38
N LEU A 324 2.96 7.51 13.13
CA LEU A 324 2.21 6.51 12.40
C LEU A 324 2.30 5.15 13.07
N ARG A 325 3.52 4.73 13.43
CA ARG A 325 3.75 3.48 14.14
C ARG A 325 3.01 3.42 15.48
N ILE A 326 2.95 4.53 16.20
CA ILE A 326 2.23 4.62 17.48
C ILE A 326 0.71 4.47 17.25
N ALA A 327 0.17 5.10 16.21
CA ALA A 327 -1.23 4.98 15.86
C ALA A 327 -1.60 3.55 15.44
N THR A 328 -0.74 2.91 14.63
CA THR A 328 -0.88 1.49 14.27
C THR A 328 -0.96 0.60 15.51
N PHE A 329 -0.04 0.79 16.46
CA PHE A 329 -0.04 0.02 17.71
C PHE A 329 -1.31 0.24 18.54
N ARG A 330 -1.82 1.48 18.61
CA ARG A 330 -3.04 1.78 19.37
C ARG A 330 -4.31 1.20 18.76
N VAL A 331 -4.39 1.15 17.43
CA VAL A 331 -5.57 0.63 16.72
C VAL A 331 -5.54 -0.88 16.60
N THR A 332 -4.36 -1.47 16.36
CA THR A 332 -4.23 -2.89 16.02
C THR A 332 -3.63 -3.75 17.13
N GLY A 333 -2.99 -3.13 18.13
CA GLY A 333 -2.20 -3.81 19.16
C GLY A 333 -0.81 -4.26 18.69
N ARG A 334 -0.37 -3.86 17.49
CA ARG A 334 0.86 -4.35 16.83
C ARG A 334 1.94 -3.30 16.66
#